data_AF-A0A1I4UGY0-F1
#
_entry.id   AF-A0A1I4UGY0-F1
#
_cell.length_a   1.000
_cell.length_b   1.000
_cell.length_c   1.000
_cell.angle_alpha   90.00
_cell.angle_beta   90.00
_cell.angle_gamma   90.00
#
_symmetry.space_group_name_H-M   'P 1'
#
loop_
_entity.id
_entity.type
_entity.pdbx_description
1 polymer ?
#
loop_
_entity_poly.entity_id
_entity_poly.type
_entity_poly.pdbx_seq_one_letter_code
_entity_poly.pdbx_strand_id
1 'polypeptide(L)'
;MNSDPLLNLLDLAMRLCIVILSVLTSYLLVKIDPDVIRSRIYVSFKNLKKYFLALTVGFVLYLFEVLITINSVPESTQYDGIKGIMLLVFQLSILVFLYHLYVAIKVPDRRIL
;
A
#
# COMPACT_ATOMS: atom_id res chain seq x y z
N MET A 1 16.19 -8.45 21.51
CA MET A 1 15.28 -9.04 20.51
C MET A 1 14.22 -9.89 21.19
N ASN A 2 13.15 -9.26 21.69
CA ASN A 2 11.87 -9.95 21.94
C ASN A 2 10.91 -9.40 20.89
N SER A 3 10.89 -10.00 19.70
CA SER A 3 9.88 -9.66 18.71
C SER A 3 8.58 -10.31 19.14
N ASP A 4 7.59 -9.50 19.51
CA ASP A 4 6.27 -9.97 19.90
C ASP A 4 5.68 -10.81 18.74
N PRO A 5 5.42 -12.12 18.91
CA PRO A 5 5.04 -13.01 17.81
C PRO A 5 3.78 -12.54 17.08
N LEU A 6 2.91 -11.79 17.76
CA LEU A 6 1.73 -11.14 17.18
C LEU A 6 2.08 -10.06 16.17
N LEU A 7 3.12 -9.25 16.41
CA LEU A 7 3.56 -8.20 15.49
C LEU A 7 4.17 -8.80 14.22
N ASN A 8 4.95 -9.87 14.35
CA ASN A 8 5.52 -10.57 13.20
C ASN A 8 4.43 -11.24 12.33
N LEU A 9 3.41 -11.82 12.97
CA LEU A 9 2.27 -12.41 12.25
C LEU A 9 1.45 -11.33 11.52
N LEU A 10 1.22 -10.17 12.15
CA LEU A 10 0.50 -9.06 11.55
C LEU A 10 1.26 -8.48 10.34
N ASP A 11 2.57 -8.31 10.45
CA ASP A 11 3.44 -7.89 9.33
C ASP A 11 3.32 -8.86 8.16
N LEU A 12 3.43 -10.16 8.41
CA LEU A 12 3.26 -11.20 7.40
C LEU A 12 1.88 -11.17 6.74
N ALA A 13 0.81 -11.06 7.55
CA ALA A 13 -0.56 -11.01 7.06
C ALA A 13 -0.79 -9.78 6.16
N MET A 14 -0.29 -8.60 6.54
CA MET A 14 -0.39 -7.41 5.71
C MET A 14 0.36 -7.58 4.38
N ARG A 15 1.57 -8.13 4.41
CA ARG A 15 2.33 -8.42 3.17
C ARG A 15 1.59 -9.39 2.26
N LEU A 16 1.00 -10.45 2.80
CA LEU A 16 0.19 -11.39 2.02
C LEU A 16 -1.02 -10.70 1.38
N CYS A 17 -1.73 -9.85 2.12
CA CYS A 17 -2.84 -9.07 1.58
C CYS A 17 -2.40 -8.14 0.44
N ILE A 18 -1.24 -7.48 0.58
CA ILE A 18 -0.65 -6.64 -0.47
C ILE A 18 -0.35 -7.47 -1.72
N VAL A 19 0.25 -8.65 -1.57
CA VAL A 19 0.54 -9.56 -2.70
C VAL A 19 -0.75 -9.99 -3.39
N ILE A 20 -1.75 -10.44 -2.63
CA ILE A 20 -3.04 -10.89 -3.17
C ILE A 20 -3.73 -9.76 -3.95
N LEU A 21 -3.81 -8.54 -3.38
CA LEU A 21 -4.41 -7.39 -4.06
C LEU A 21 -3.61 -6.96 -5.30
N SER A 22 -2.29 -7.08 -5.27
CA SER A 22 -1.44 -6.78 -6.42
C SER A 22 -1.70 -7.76 -7.56
N VAL A 23 -1.81 -9.05 -7.27
CA VAL A 23 -2.13 -10.09 -8.27
C VAL A 23 -3.54 -9.89 -8.84
N LEU A 24 -4.53 -9.63 -7.98
CA LEU A 24 -5.91 -9.39 -8.42
C LEU A 24 -6.02 -8.13 -9.29
N THR A 25 -5.36 -7.05 -8.90
CA THR A 25 -5.30 -5.81 -9.68
C THR A 25 -4.62 -6.05 -11.03
N SER A 26 -3.49 -6.75 -11.04
CA SER A 26 -2.76 -7.08 -12.27
C SER A 26 -3.61 -7.94 -13.21
N TYR A 27 -4.32 -8.94 -12.68
CA TYR A 27 -5.25 -9.75 -13.46
C TYR A 27 -6.35 -8.90 -14.13
N LEU A 28 -6.93 -7.95 -13.39
CA LEU A 28 -7.94 -7.04 -13.95
C LEU A 28 -7.36 -6.13 -15.03
N LEU A 29 -6.14 -5.61 -14.84
CA LEU A 29 -5.45 -4.75 -15.82
C LEU A 29 -5.16 -5.49 -17.13
N VAL A 30 -4.87 -6.78 -17.07
CA VAL A 30 -4.62 -7.61 -18.27
C VAL A 30 -5.92 -8.01 -18.96
N LYS A 31 -7.00 -8.20 -18.20
CA LYS A 31 -8.28 -8.72 -18.72
C LYS A 31 -9.19 -7.64 -19.32
N ILE A 32 -9.15 -6.42 -18.81
CA ILE A 32 -10.09 -5.35 -19.17
C ILE A 32 -9.45 -4.45 -20.23
N ASP A 33 -10.25 -4.00 -21.21
CA ASP A 33 -9.79 -3.05 -22.22
C ASP A 33 -9.24 -1.75 -21.59
N PRO A 34 -8.11 -1.21 -22.10
CA PRO A 34 -7.49 -0.01 -21.57
C PRO A 34 -8.41 1.21 -21.50
N ASP A 35 -9.33 1.36 -22.45
CA ASP A 35 -10.26 2.50 -22.50
C ASP A 35 -11.33 2.40 -21.40
N VAL A 36 -11.78 1.19 -21.09
CA VAL A 36 -12.70 0.93 -19.98
C VAL A 36 -12.02 1.21 -18.65
N ILE A 37 -10.76 0.78 -18.48
CA ILE A 37 -9.96 1.08 -17.29
C ILE A 37 -9.82 2.59 -17.11
N ARG A 38 -9.47 3.32 -18.18
CA ARG A 38 -9.33 4.78 -18.15
C ARG A 38 -10.60 5.47 -17.68
N SER A 39 -11.75 5.11 -18.24
CA SER A 39 -13.06 5.66 -17.86
C SER A 39 -13.35 5.44 -16.38
N ARG A 40 -13.15 4.21 -15.88
CA ARG A 40 -13.41 3.86 -14.47
C ARG A 40 -12.49 4.56 -13.49
N ILE A 41 -11.20 4.67 -13.83
CA ILE A 41 -10.23 5.43 -13.05
C ILE A 41 -10.62 6.91 -13.04
N TYR A 42 -11.09 7.47 -14.15
CA TYR A 42 -11.49 8.88 -14.23
C TYR A 42 -12.65 9.19 -13.28
N VAL A 43 -13.68 8.35 -13.23
CA VAL A 43 -14.81 8.51 -12.29
C VAL A 43 -14.33 8.41 -10.84
N SER A 44 -13.39 7.51 -10.56
CA SER A 44 -12.85 7.29 -9.20
C SER A 44 -11.69 8.22 -8.85
N PHE A 45 -11.28 9.12 -9.75
CA PHE A 45 -10.00 9.83 -9.69
C PHE A 45 -9.86 10.69 -8.44
N LYS A 46 -10.94 11.38 -8.03
CA LYS A 46 -10.94 12.22 -6.82
C LYS A 46 -10.59 11.41 -5.56
N ASN A 47 -11.14 10.20 -5.45
CA ASN A 47 -10.84 9.30 -4.35
C ASN A 47 -9.43 8.73 -4.48
N LEU A 48 -9.06 8.25 -5.66
CA LEU A 48 -7.74 7.66 -5.92
C LEU A 48 -6.61 8.66 -5.62
N LYS A 49 -6.79 9.93 -5.97
CA LYS A 49 -5.84 11.02 -5.67
C LYS A 49 -5.59 11.18 -4.17
N LYS A 50 -6.63 11.09 -3.35
CA LYS A 50 -6.51 11.17 -1.88
C LYS A 50 -5.63 10.04 -1.33
N TYR A 51 -5.87 8.81 -1.77
CA TYR A 51 -5.08 7.65 -1.31
C TYR A 51 -3.68 7.63 -1.89
N PHE A 52 -3.48 8.14 -3.11
CA PHE A 52 -2.15 8.34 -3.68
C PHE A 52 -1.33 9.35 -2.88
N LEU A 53 -1.96 10.44 -2.39
CA LEU A 53 -1.30 11.39 -1.50
C LEU A 53 -0.89 10.72 -0.18
N ALA A 54 -1.78 9.92 0.42
CA ALA A 54 -1.45 9.16 1.64
C ALA A 54 -0.29 8.17 1.41
N LEU A 55 -0.29 7.46 0.27
CA LEU A 55 0.82 6.59 -0.14
C LEU A 55 2.13 7.36 -0.29
N THR A 56 2.09 8.57 -0.85
CA THR A 56 3.28 9.42 -0.99
C THR A 56 3.87 9.76 0.37
N VAL A 57 3.03 10.11 1.34
CA VAL A 57 3.48 10.36 2.73
C VAL A 57 4.07 9.09 3.35
N GLY A 58 3.40 7.95 3.19
CA GLY A 58 3.93 6.66 3.65
C GLY A 58 5.29 6.31 3.02
N PHE A 59 5.46 6.59 1.73
CA PHE A 59 6.72 6.37 1.02
C PHE A 59 7.84 7.28 1.54
N VAL A 60 7.55 8.54 1.84
CA VAL A 60 8.51 9.45 2.47
C VAL A 60 8.94 8.93 3.85
N LEU A 61 8.00 8.42 4.66
CA LEU A 61 8.33 7.81 5.96
C LEU A 61 9.21 6.57 5.81
N TYR A 62 8.96 5.74 4.79
CA TYR A 62 9.81 4.61 4.46
C TYR A 62 11.23 5.06 4.10
N LEU A 63 11.40 6.12 3.30
CA LEU A 63 12.72 6.67 2.99
C LEU A 63 13.43 7.20 4.24
N PHE A 64 12.70 7.83 5.16
CA PHE A 64 13.27 8.25 6.45
C PHE A 64 13.72 7.06 7.29
N GLU A 65 12.95 5.97 7.33
CA GLU A 65 13.34 4.74 8.01
C GLU A 65 14.66 4.20 7.45
N VAL A 66 14.77 4.09 6.12
CA VAL A 66 16.00 3.64 5.44
C VAL A 66 17.18 4.54 5.77
N LEU A 67 17.00 5.86 5.78
CA LEU A 67 18.04 6.82 6.15
C LEU A 67 18.50 6.65 7.61
N ILE A 68 17.56 6.46 8.55
CA ILE A 68 17.89 6.21 9.95
C ILE A 68 18.65 4.88 10.07
N THR A 69 18.24 3.86 9.34
CA THR A 69 18.88 2.54 9.36
C THR A 69 20.32 2.57 8.84
N ILE A 70 20.60 3.30 7.75
CA ILE A 70 21.96 3.43 7.20
C ILE A 70 22.88 4.23 8.13
N ASN A 71 22.35 5.25 8.82
CA ASN A 71 23.15 6.11 9.71
C ASN A 71 23.22 5.62 11.17
N SER A 72 22.46 4.58 11.53
CA SER A 72 22.48 4.02 12.88
C SER A 72 23.71 3.14 13.12
N VAL A 73 24.27 3.22 14.34
CA VAL A 73 25.34 2.32 14.78
C VAL A 73 24.81 0.88 14.72
N PRO A 74 25.55 -0.08 14.14
CA PRO A 74 25.16 -1.49 14.15
C PRO A 74 24.83 -1.94 15.58
N GLU A 75 23.72 -2.67 15.75
CA GLU A 75 23.19 -3.15 17.04
C GLU A 75 22.59 -2.10 17.99
N SER A 76 22.50 -0.83 17.58
CA SER A 76 21.77 0.17 18.37
C SER A 76 20.25 -0.02 18.24
N THR A 77 19.57 -0.16 19.38
CA THR A 77 18.10 -0.35 19.47
C THR A 77 17.32 0.95 19.64
N GLN A 78 18.03 2.09 19.66
CA GLN A 78 17.48 3.40 20.01
C GLN A 78 16.31 3.84 19.12
N TYR A 79 16.25 3.35 17.88
CA TYR A 79 15.25 3.76 16.89
C TYR A 79 14.33 2.62 16.43
N ASP A 80 14.44 1.41 17.00
CA ASP A 80 13.72 0.23 16.50
C ASP A 80 12.19 0.42 16.50
N GLY A 81 11.63 1.03 17.55
CA GLY A 81 10.20 1.32 17.63
C GLY A 81 9.73 2.32 16.56
N ILE A 82 10.52 3.36 16.31
CA ILE A 82 10.20 4.40 15.31
C ILE A 82 10.27 3.81 13.90
N LYS A 83 11.33 3.03 13.60
CA LYS A 83 11.49 2.31 12.32
C LYS A 83 10.31 1.39 12.05
N GLY A 84 9.89 0.62 13.07
CA GLY A 84 8.72 -0.27 12.97
C GLY A 84 7.42 0.47 12.66
N ILE A 85 7.15 1.59 13.31
CA ILE A 85 5.95 2.42 13.04
C ILE A 85 6.00 2.99 11.62
N MET A 86 7.14 3.52 11.17
CA MET A 86 7.30 4.07 9.81
C MET A 86 7.01 3.01 8.74
N LEU A 87 7.55 1.79 8.92
CA LEU A 87 7.28 0.65 8.03
C LEU A 87 5.81 0.24 8.04
N LEU A 88 5.17 0.19 9.21
CA LEU A 88 3.75 -0.17 9.33
C LEU A 88 2.86 0.84 8.60
N VAL A 89 3.09 2.15 8.80
CA VAL A 89 2.35 3.20 8.11
C VAL A 89 2.51 3.10 6.60
N PHE A 90 3.72 2.79 6.12
CA PHE A 90 3.97 2.59 4.70
C PHE A 90 3.20 1.39 4.14
N GLN A 91 3.27 0.22 4.80
CA GLN A 91 2.56 -0.98 4.39
C GLN A 91 1.04 -0.78 4.35
N LEU A 92 0.49 -0.13 5.39
CA LEU A 92 -0.94 0.17 5.45
C LEU A 92 -1.35 1.14 4.33
N SER A 93 -0.51 2.13 4.02
CA SER A 93 -0.74 3.07 2.92
C SER A 93 -0.76 2.37 1.56
N ILE A 94 0.17 1.44 1.30
CA ILE A 94 0.17 0.61 0.08
C ILE A 94 -1.11 -0.22 0.03
N LEU A 95 -1.45 -0.91 1.10
CA LEU A 95 -2.60 -1.80 1.16
C LEU A 95 -3.90 -1.06 0.85
N VAL A 96 -4.10 0.10 1.48
CA VAL A 96 -5.27 0.97 1.25
C VAL A 96 -5.29 1.46 -0.20
N PHE A 97 -4.16 1.93 -0.73
CA PHE A 97 -4.11 2.39 -2.11
C PHE A 97 -4.45 1.27 -3.11
N LEU A 98 -3.85 0.08 -2.95
CA LEU A 98 -4.13 -1.07 -3.79
C LEU A 98 -5.59 -1.52 -3.71
N TYR A 99 -6.18 -1.50 -2.51
CA TYR A 99 -7.60 -1.82 -2.35
C TYR A 99 -8.48 -0.83 -3.12
N HIS A 100 -8.24 0.47 -3.00
CA HIS A 100 -9.02 1.48 -3.72
C HIS A 100 -8.80 1.45 -5.23
N LEU A 101 -7.57 1.14 -5.68
CA LEU A 101 -7.28 0.92 -7.09
C LEU A 101 -8.00 -0.31 -7.63
N TYR A 102 -7.95 -1.42 -6.91
CA TYR A 102 -8.68 -2.65 -7.26
C TYR A 102 -10.18 -2.40 -7.37
N VAL A 103 -10.78 -1.73 -6.38
CA VAL A 103 -12.20 -1.38 -6.41
C VAL A 103 -12.51 -0.50 -7.60
N ALA A 104 -11.73 0.57 -7.84
CA ALA A 104 -11.93 1.47 -8.96
C ALA A 104 -11.95 0.74 -10.32
N ILE A 105 -11.08 -0.24 -10.52
CA ILE A 105 -11.03 -1.02 -11.76
C ILE A 105 -12.15 -2.06 -11.82
N LYS A 106 -12.46 -2.71 -10.69
CA LYS A 106 -13.48 -3.76 -10.60
C LYS A 106 -14.90 -3.26 -10.83
N VAL A 107 -15.24 -2.05 -10.37
CA VAL A 107 -16.63 -1.55 -10.40
C VAL A 107 -17.20 -1.72 -11.82
N PRO A 108 -18.23 -2.57 -12.02
CA PRO A 108 -18.89 -2.68 -13.31
C PRO A 108 -19.64 -1.38 -13.56
N ASP A 109 -19.68 -0.94 -14.82
CA ASP A 109 -20.52 0.18 -15.25
C ASP A 109 -21.91 0.00 -14.65
N ARG A 110 -22.25 0.83 -13.65
CA ARG A 110 -23.65 1.06 -13.34
C ARG A 110 -24.18 1.66 -14.61
N ARG A 111 -24.89 0.83 -15.38
CA ARG A 111 -25.61 1.19 -16.60
C ARG A 111 -26.06 2.63 -16.45
N ILE A 112 -25.43 3.51 -17.22
CA ILE A 112 -26.01 4.80 -17.57
C ILE A 112 -27.16 4.40 -18.49
N LEU A 113 -28.31 4.09 -17.85
CA LEU A 113 -29.63 3.95 -18.45
C LEU A 113 -30.33 5.28 -18.24
#